data_AF-B9RIN1-F1
#
_entry.id   AF-B9RIN1-F1
#
_cell.length_a   1.000
_cell.length_b   1.000
_cell.length_c   1.000
_cell.angle_alpha   90.00
_cell.angle_beta   90.00
_cell.angle_gamma   90.00
#
_symmetry.space_group_name_H-M   'P 1'
#
loop_
_entity.id
_entity.type
_entity.pdbx_description
1 polymer ?
#
loop_
_entity_poly.entity_id
_entity_poly.type
_entity_poly.pdbx_seq_one_letter_code
_entity_poly.pdbx_strand_id
1 'polypeptide(L)'
;MIKYKSNRRVQIDASNLPDYDDEKDAGGQNNDNGEEKRLRLRPSGSNVSEDQEPFMGVKVRRKASLHRDIKGDYLDVPSHSYLMKILQKQGDSQVLFADKVLKFTSSGKMKRRILLITDFAIYIVDPATDALKRRIALAAVEKMLLSELSDNFFAVIVPTEYDLLLASTRKTEIVTVLIEATKTASNYELDVIFSNSFEYRASAELVKEVQFEEVEGGVKTRIARK
;
A
#
# COMPACT_ATOMS: atom_id res chain seq x y z
N MET A 1 -25.74 37.99 36.95
CA MET A 1 -25.18 38.13 38.32
C MET A 1 -25.06 36.72 38.90
N ILE A 2 -24.01 36.18 39.53
CA ILE A 2 -22.66 36.58 39.98
C ILE A 2 -21.87 35.24 40.13
N LYS A 3 -20.54 35.34 39.97
CA LYS A 3 -19.49 34.29 40.01
C LYS A 3 -19.42 33.48 41.32
N TYR A 4 -18.86 32.27 41.25
CA TYR A 4 -17.85 31.79 42.22
C TYR A 4 -16.74 30.96 41.55
N LYS A 5 -15.49 31.32 41.86
CA LYS A 5 -14.23 30.59 41.59
C LYS A 5 -13.94 29.65 42.76
N SER A 6 -13.22 28.55 42.53
CA SER A 6 -12.06 28.17 43.36
C SER A 6 -11.20 27.09 42.70
N ASN A 7 -9.90 27.37 42.57
CA ASN A 7 -8.83 26.40 42.32
C ASN A 7 -8.46 25.70 43.64
N ARG A 8 -8.04 24.42 43.58
CA ARG A 8 -6.97 23.88 44.46
C ARG A 8 -6.36 22.60 43.86
N ARG A 9 -5.02 22.59 43.79
CA ARG A 9 -4.13 21.48 43.43
C ARG A 9 -4.09 20.45 44.56
N VAL A 10 -3.85 19.18 44.23
CA VAL A 10 -3.43 18.13 45.18
C VAL A 10 -2.12 17.53 44.68
N GLN A 11 -1.08 17.61 45.52
CA GLN A 11 0.21 16.92 45.39
C GLN A 11 0.03 15.43 45.67
N ILE A 12 0.74 14.58 44.94
CA ILE A 12 0.88 13.15 45.28
C ILE A 12 2.30 12.95 45.76
N ASP A 13 2.40 12.55 47.03
CA ASP A 13 3.61 12.14 47.74
C ASP A 13 3.82 10.65 47.45
N ALA A 14 5.02 10.26 47.04
CA ALA A 14 5.37 8.88 46.71
C ALA A 14 6.57 8.43 47.55
N SER A 15 6.39 8.42 48.86
CA SER A 15 7.18 7.62 49.78
C SER A 15 6.48 6.28 49.97
N ASN A 16 6.98 5.23 49.31
CA ASN A 16 7.01 3.80 49.72
C ASN A 16 6.99 2.88 48.50
N LEU A 17 8.09 2.12 48.32
CA LEU A 17 8.19 0.69 47.91
C LEU A 17 9.54 0.41 47.20
N PRO A 18 10.09 -0.82 47.30
CA PRO A 18 11.16 -1.11 48.25
C PRO A 18 12.53 -1.41 47.60
N ASP A 19 13.48 -1.46 48.53
CA ASP A 19 14.90 -1.80 48.51
C ASP A 19 15.20 -3.18 47.88
N TYR A 20 16.20 -3.23 47.00
CA TYR A 20 16.91 -4.45 46.61
C TYR A 20 18.40 -4.11 46.47
N ASP A 21 19.16 -4.36 47.52
CA ASP A 21 20.62 -4.32 47.53
C ASP A 21 21.24 -5.68 47.16
N ASP A 22 22.53 -5.56 46.80
CA ASP A 22 23.60 -6.56 46.71
C ASP A 22 23.80 -7.30 45.36
N GLU A 23 24.84 -6.91 44.60
CA GLU A 23 26.22 -7.32 44.92
C GLU A 23 27.29 -6.51 44.15
N LYS A 24 28.51 -6.58 44.68
CA LYS A 24 29.69 -5.75 44.45
C LYS A 24 30.41 -6.09 43.14
N ASP A 25 31.05 -5.10 42.52
CA ASP A 25 32.51 -5.19 42.31
C ASP A 25 33.19 -3.85 42.03
N ALA A 26 34.47 -3.82 42.38
CA ALA A 26 35.25 -2.65 42.73
C ALA A 26 35.95 -1.90 41.57
N GLY A 27 36.18 -0.60 41.79
CA GLY A 27 37.49 0.02 41.52
C GLY A 27 37.57 1.09 40.42
N GLY A 28 37.96 2.31 40.80
CA GLY A 28 38.68 3.23 39.92
C GLY A 28 38.16 4.67 39.88
N GLN A 29 38.79 5.56 40.67
CA GLN A 29 38.65 7.02 40.61
C GLN A 29 39.25 7.59 39.31
N ASN A 30 38.66 8.66 38.76
CA ASN A 30 39.37 9.91 38.47
C ASN A 30 38.41 11.04 38.05
N ASN A 31 38.66 12.23 38.62
CA ASN A 31 38.02 13.51 38.34
C ASN A 31 38.43 14.04 36.95
N ASP A 32 37.51 14.67 36.21
CA ASP A 32 37.78 16.01 35.64
C ASP A 32 36.50 16.75 35.21
N ASN A 33 36.60 18.08 35.26
CA ASN A 33 35.55 19.09 35.07
C ASN A 33 35.16 19.30 33.59
N GLY A 34 33.90 19.70 33.35
CA GLY A 34 33.49 20.25 32.07
C GLY A 34 31.99 20.56 31.97
N GLU A 35 31.61 21.81 32.25
CA GLU A 35 30.32 22.36 31.84
C GLU A 35 30.22 22.41 30.30
N GLU A 36 29.13 21.93 29.70
CA GLU A 36 28.30 22.70 28.75
C GLU A 36 27.22 21.85 28.03
N LYS A 37 26.04 22.47 27.92
CA LYS A 37 25.02 22.33 26.88
C LYS A 37 24.36 20.96 26.63
N ARG A 38 23.15 20.87 27.21
CA ARG A 38 21.99 20.16 26.66
C ARG A 38 21.85 20.34 25.14
N LEU A 39 22.04 19.26 24.39
CA LEU A 39 21.35 19.04 23.12
C LEU A 39 20.52 17.75 23.27
N ARG A 40 19.20 17.93 23.26
CA ARG A 40 18.22 16.83 23.26
C ARG A 40 18.29 16.11 21.92
N LEU A 41 18.99 14.97 21.87
CA LEU A 41 18.85 14.02 20.77
C LEU A 41 17.49 13.32 20.92
N ARG A 42 16.62 13.54 19.93
CA ARG A 42 15.36 12.80 19.77
C ARG A 42 15.70 11.35 19.38
N PRO A 43 15.08 10.32 19.98
CA PRO A 43 15.23 8.98 19.45
C PRO A 43 14.29 8.82 18.25
N SER A 44 14.81 8.94 17.04
CA SER A 44 14.18 8.35 15.85
C SER A 44 14.67 6.91 15.73
N GLY A 45 13.93 6.00 16.36
CA GLY A 45 14.05 4.56 16.14
C GLY A 45 12.90 4.10 15.25
N SER A 46 12.95 4.44 13.96
CA SER A 46 12.11 3.80 12.95
C SER A 46 12.68 2.40 12.70
N ASN A 47 12.26 1.44 13.52
CA ASN A 47 12.44 0.02 13.21
C ASN A 47 11.39 -0.34 12.15
N VAL A 48 11.67 -0.02 10.90
CA VAL A 48 11.05 -0.71 9.77
C VAL A 48 11.95 -1.92 9.52
N SER A 49 11.58 -3.05 10.11
CA SER A 49 12.25 -4.33 9.91
C SER A 49 12.27 -4.68 8.42
N GLU A 50 13.45 -5.06 7.92
CA GLU A 50 13.77 -5.44 6.53
C GLU A 50 13.01 -6.69 6.00
N ASP A 51 12.04 -7.23 6.74
CA ASP A 51 11.51 -8.59 6.54
C ASP A 51 10.15 -8.70 5.82
N GLN A 52 9.71 -7.66 5.09
CA GLN A 52 8.54 -7.79 4.20
C GLN A 52 8.76 -7.06 2.87
N GLU A 53 9.69 -7.55 2.06
CA GLU A 53 9.71 -7.21 0.64
C GLU A 53 8.93 -8.28 -0.17
N PRO A 54 7.72 -7.99 -0.69
CA PRO A 54 6.93 -8.95 -1.48
C PRO A 54 7.60 -9.39 -2.79
N PHE A 55 8.77 -8.81 -3.10
CA PHE A 55 9.49 -9.00 -4.34
C PHE A 55 10.75 -9.83 -4.17
N MET A 56 11.11 -10.23 -2.93
CA MET A 56 12.18 -11.21 -2.62
C MET A 56 13.44 -11.09 -3.51
N GLY A 57 13.86 -9.87 -3.85
CA GLY A 57 15.02 -9.63 -4.73
C GLY A 57 14.85 -9.99 -6.23
N VAL A 58 13.69 -10.49 -6.68
CA VAL A 58 13.46 -10.92 -8.07
C VAL A 58 13.20 -9.74 -9.03
N LYS A 59 12.77 -8.60 -8.51
CA LYS A 59 12.30 -7.47 -9.33
C LYS A 59 13.23 -6.26 -9.28
N VAL A 60 13.63 -5.76 -10.45
CA VAL A 60 14.36 -4.48 -10.56
C VAL A 60 13.41 -3.31 -10.26
N ARG A 61 13.58 -2.68 -9.08
CA ARG A 61 12.80 -1.50 -8.67
C ARG A 61 13.32 -0.23 -9.33
N ARG A 62 12.41 0.69 -9.70
CA ARG A 62 12.81 2.05 -10.08
C ARG A 62 13.37 2.77 -8.84
N LYS A 63 14.47 3.53 -8.98
CA LYS A 63 15.04 4.32 -7.86
C LYS A 63 13.99 5.24 -7.19
N ALA A 64 13.06 5.79 -7.98
CA ALA A 64 11.99 6.67 -7.48
C ALA A 64 10.90 5.97 -6.64
N SER A 65 10.82 4.63 -6.65
CA SER A 65 9.88 3.88 -5.80
C SER A 65 10.49 3.46 -4.46
N LEU A 66 11.82 3.53 -4.30
CA LEU A 66 12.50 3.09 -3.07
C LEU A 66 12.33 4.08 -1.90
N HIS A 67 12.13 5.37 -2.18
CA HIS A 67 12.07 6.44 -1.17
C HIS A 67 10.70 7.14 -1.12
N ARG A 68 9.64 6.48 -1.57
CA ARG A 68 8.30 7.08 -1.60
C ARG A 68 7.52 6.71 -0.35
N ASP A 69 6.95 7.70 0.32
CA ASP A 69 6.00 7.48 1.42
C ASP A 69 4.77 6.69 0.93
N ILE A 70 4.45 5.60 1.63
CA ILE A 70 3.23 4.81 1.45
C ILE A 70 2.11 5.55 2.20
N LYS A 71 1.13 6.07 1.45
CA LYS A 71 -0.02 6.82 1.99
C LYS A 71 -1.32 6.01 1.98
N GLY A 72 -1.44 5.04 1.08
CA GLY A 72 -2.72 4.39 0.78
C GLY A 72 -3.65 5.29 -0.05
N ASP A 73 -4.22 6.33 0.56
CA ASP A 73 -5.15 7.24 -0.11
C ASP A 73 -4.47 8.48 -0.72
N TYR A 74 -4.23 8.44 -2.03
CA TYR A 74 -3.63 9.56 -2.79
C TYR A 74 -4.65 10.51 -3.40
N LEU A 75 -5.93 10.17 -3.34
CA LEU A 75 -7.00 11.00 -3.90
C LEU A 75 -7.69 11.84 -2.83
N ASP A 76 -7.47 11.52 -1.55
CA ASP A 76 -8.26 12.06 -0.45
C ASP A 76 -9.75 11.74 -0.71
N VAL A 77 -10.06 10.45 -0.70
CA VAL A 77 -11.40 9.91 -0.98
C VAL A 77 -12.49 10.61 -0.14
N PRO A 78 -12.29 10.92 1.16
CA PRO A 78 -13.28 11.64 1.95
C PRO A 78 -13.70 12.99 1.39
N SER A 79 -12.83 13.70 0.65
CA SER A 79 -13.20 14.97 0.01
C SER A 79 -13.99 14.81 -1.29
N HIS A 80 -14.13 13.57 -1.80
CA HIS A 80 -14.81 13.26 -3.05
C HIS A 80 -16.16 12.55 -2.81
N SER A 81 -17.23 13.34 -2.70
CA SER A 81 -18.57 12.84 -2.34
C SER A 81 -19.11 11.70 -3.22
N TYR A 82 -18.76 11.65 -4.51
CA TYR A 82 -19.18 10.57 -5.41
C TYR A 82 -18.50 9.23 -5.09
N LEU A 83 -17.22 9.26 -4.68
CA LEU A 83 -16.50 8.05 -4.24
C LEU A 83 -17.09 7.54 -2.92
N MET A 84 -17.34 8.45 -1.97
CA MET A 84 -18.00 8.11 -0.70
C MET A 84 -19.38 7.48 -0.92
N LYS A 85 -20.19 8.02 -1.84
CA LYS A 85 -21.49 7.44 -2.21
C LYS A 85 -21.37 6.04 -2.83
N ILE A 86 -20.34 5.80 -3.64
CA ILE A 86 -20.08 4.47 -4.23
C ILE A 86 -19.77 3.46 -3.12
N LEU A 87 -18.85 3.80 -2.21
CA LEU A 87 -18.44 2.94 -1.10
C LEU A 87 -19.61 2.67 -0.14
N GLN A 88 -20.32 3.72 0.28
CA GLN A 88 -21.47 3.61 1.18
C GLN A 88 -22.58 2.71 0.61
N LYS A 89 -22.85 2.78 -0.70
CA LYS A 89 -23.84 1.90 -1.36
C LYS A 89 -23.47 0.42 -1.31
N GLN A 90 -22.18 0.11 -1.15
CA GLN A 90 -21.67 -1.26 -1.08
C GLN A 90 -21.42 -1.71 0.36
N GLY A 91 -21.57 -0.82 1.34
CA GLY A 91 -21.28 -1.09 2.74
C GLY A 91 -19.80 -1.04 3.11
N ASP A 92 -18.94 -0.60 2.19
CA ASP A 92 -17.50 -0.50 2.43
C ASP A 92 -17.16 0.87 3.04
N SER A 93 -16.25 0.90 4.01
CA SER A 93 -15.84 2.14 4.69
C SER A 93 -14.33 2.29 4.85
N GLN A 94 -13.57 1.21 4.77
CA GLN A 94 -12.12 1.21 4.92
C GLN A 94 -11.44 1.26 3.55
N VAL A 95 -10.93 2.43 3.18
CA VAL A 95 -10.09 2.59 1.99
C VAL A 95 -8.65 2.26 2.35
N LEU A 96 -8.08 1.23 1.72
CA LEU A 96 -6.69 0.82 1.88
C LEU A 96 -5.79 1.48 0.83
N PHE A 97 -6.31 1.68 -0.38
CA PHE A 97 -5.59 2.35 -1.46
C PHE A 97 -6.54 3.14 -2.36
N ALA A 98 -6.10 4.30 -2.83
CA ALA A 98 -6.79 5.11 -3.84
C ALA A 98 -5.81 5.88 -4.72
N ASP A 99 -5.79 5.63 -6.03
CA ASP A 99 -5.05 6.48 -6.99
C ASP A 99 -5.63 6.36 -8.41
N LYS A 100 -5.23 7.29 -9.29
CA LYS A 100 -5.48 7.22 -10.73
C LYS A 100 -4.52 6.22 -11.38
N VAL A 101 -5.07 5.29 -12.16
CA VAL A 101 -4.33 4.27 -12.93
C VAL A 101 -4.69 4.34 -14.42
N LEU A 102 -3.86 3.74 -15.26
CA LEU A 102 -4.20 3.47 -16.66
C LEU A 102 -4.78 2.07 -16.80
N LYS A 103 -6.02 1.96 -17.31
CA LYS A 103 -6.64 0.70 -17.70
C LYS A 103 -6.50 0.48 -19.20
N PHE A 104 -6.09 -0.73 -19.59
CA PHE A 104 -6.05 -1.17 -20.98
C PHE A 104 -7.35 -1.90 -21.32
N THR A 105 -8.11 -1.41 -22.29
CA THR A 105 -9.40 -2.01 -22.68
C THR A 105 -9.23 -3.17 -23.66
N SER A 106 -10.28 -4.00 -23.79
CA SER A 106 -10.36 -5.04 -24.82
C SER A 106 -10.17 -4.49 -26.24
N SER A 107 -10.62 -3.26 -26.51
CA SER A 107 -10.37 -2.56 -27.78
C SER A 107 -8.94 -2.00 -27.97
N GLY A 108 -8.06 -2.16 -26.99
CA GLY A 108 -6.67 -1.66 -27.05
C GLY A 108 -6.50 -0.19 -26.67
N LYS A 109 -7.57 0.50 -26.24
CA LYS A 109 -7.48 1.89 -25.77
C LYS A 109 -6.99 1.93 -24.33
N MET A 110 -6.20 2.95 -24.01
CA MET A 110 -5.85 3.30 -22.64
C MET A 110 -6.89 4.27 -22.08
N LYS A 111 -7.42 3.98 -20.89
CA LYS A 111 -8.34 4.86 -20.18
C LYS A 111 -7.84 5.14 -18.78
N ARG A 112 -7.82 6.41 -18.39
CA ARG A 112 -7.59 6.81 -17.00
C ARG A 112 -8.78 6.36 -16.15
N ARG A 113 -8.50 5.70 -15.03
CA ARG A 113 -9.50 5.22 -14.06
C ARG A 113 -9.00 5.52 -12.66
N ILE A 114 -9.92 5.62 -11.71
CA ILE A 114 -9.58 5.54 -10.31
C ILE A 114 -9.60 4.06 -9.92
N LEU A 115 -8.51 3.59 -9.32
CA LEU A 115 -8.44 2.32 -8.63
C LEU A 115 -8.61 2.61 -7.14
N LEU A 116 -9.65 2.01 -6.54
CA LEU A 116 -9.83 1.98 -5.10
C LEU A 116 -9.75 0.54 -4.62
N ILE A 117 -9.10 0.32 -3.50
CA ILE A 117 -9.01 -0.98 -2.85
C ILE A 117 -9.49 -0.79 -1.41
N THR A 118 -10.44 -1.63 -1.02
CA THR A 118 -10.92 -1.75 0.35
C THR A 118 -10.47 -3.09 0.94
N ASP A 119 -10.84 -3.33 2.19
CA ASP A 119 -10.72 -4.63 2.86
C ASP A 119 -11.61 -5.74 2.26
N PHE A 120 -12.56 -5.39 1.37
CA PHE A 120 -13.47 -6.36 0.75
C PHE A 120 -13.38 -6.44 -0.78
N ALA A 121 -13.07 -5.35 -1.46
CA ALA A 121 -13.17 -5.29 -2.92
C ALA A 121 -12.25 -4.28 -3.59
N ILE A 122 -12.00 -4.54 -4.88
CA ILE A 122 -11.36 -3.62 -5.82
C ILE A 122 -12.47 -2.90 -6.59
N TYR A 123 -12.31 -1.59 -6.76
CA TYR A 123 -13.23 -0.76 -7.55
C TYR A 123 -12.49 -0.05 -8.67
N ILE A 124 -13.10 -0.07 -9.85
CA ILE A 124 -12.68 0.70 -11.01
C ILE A 124 -13.74 1.77 -11.27
N VAL A 125 -13.40 3.03 -11.02
CA VAL A 125 -14.29 4.17 -11.19
C VAL A 125 -13.83 5.01 -12.38
N ASP A 126 -14.78 5.53 -13.16
CA ASP A 126 -14.51 6.46 -14.24
C ASP A 126 -14.62 7.90 -13.73
N PRO A 127 -13.49 8.61 -13.57
CA PRO A 127 -13.49 9.97 -13.03
C PRO A 127 -14.10 11.00 -13.98
N ALA A 128 -14.38 10.65 -15.24
CA ALA A 128 -15.04 11.55 -16.18
C ALA A 128 -16.57 11.51 -16.04
N THR A 129 -17.12 10.42 -15.51
CA THR A 129 -18.57 10.22 -15.39
C THR A 129 -19.01 9.93 -13.96
N ASP A 130 -18.08 10.05 -13.00
CA ASP A 130 -18.25 9.71 -11.58
C ASP A 130 -18.94 8.36 -11.32
N ALA A 131 -18.72 7.40 -12.24
CA ALA A 131 -19.47 6.16 -12.29
C ALA A 131 -18.59 4.97 -11.95
N LEU A 132 -19.08 4.10 -11.07
CA LEU A 132 -18.52 2.77 -10.86
C LEU A 132 -18.62 1.97 -12.15
N LYS A 133 -17.49 1.53 -12.69
CA LYS A 133 -17.43 0.68 -13.89
C LYS A 133 -17.33 -0.79 -13.56
N ARG A 134 -16.69 -1.13 -12.44
CA ARG A 134 -16.55 -2.51 -11.98
C ARG A 134 -16.22 -2.55 -10.49
N ARG A 135 -16.80 -3.53 -9.79
CA ARG A 135 -16.41 -3.95 -8.45
C ARG A 135 -16.01 -5.43 -8.52
N ILE A 136 -14.87 -5.78 -7.95
CA ILE A 136 -14.35 -7.15 -7.90
C ILE A 136 -14.13 -7.48 -6.43
N ALA A 137 -14.81 -8.49 -5.89
CA ALA A 137 -14.54 -8.93 -4.52
C ALA A 137 -13.11 -9.50 -4.43
N LEU A 138 -12.40 -9.25 -3.33
CA LEU A 138 -11.04 -9.79 -3.15
C LEU A 138 -11.02 -11.33 -3.26
N ALA A 139 -12.04 -11.99 -2.73
CA ALA A 139 -12.21 -13.45 -2.84
C ALA A 139 -12.40 -13.98 -4.28
N ALA A 140 -12.68 -13.11 -5.26
CA ALA A 140 -12.79 -13.50 -6.67
C ALA A 140 -11.45 -13.38 -7.42
N VAL A 141 -10.42 -12.79 -6.80
CA VAL A 141 -9.09 -12.65 -7.40
C VAL A 141 -8.31 -13.94 -7.15
N GLU A 142 -7.86 -14.60 -8.23
CA GLU A 142 -7.02 -15.80 -8.13
C GLU A 142 -5.56 -15.43 -7.91
N LYS A 143 -5.04 -14.53 -8.75
CA LYS A 143 -3.61 -14.19 -8.78
C LYS A 143 -3.36 -12.85 -9.44
N MET A 144 -2.15 -12.34 -9.22
CA MET A 144 -1.61 -11.18 -9.93
C MET A 144 -0.46 -11.59 -10.85
N LEU A 145 -0.39 -11.00 -12.03
CA LEU A 145 0.71 -11.20 -12.97
C LEU A 145 1.49 -9.90 -13.15
N LEU A 146 2.81 -10.00 -13.07
CA LEU A 146 3.75 -8.89 -13.23
C LEU A 146 4.92 -9.31 -14.10
N SER A 147 5.59 -8.34 -14.70
CA SER A 147 6.93 -8.54 -15.27
C SER A 147 8.01 -8.47 -14.19
N GLU A 148 9.17 -9.04 -14.52
CA GLU A 148 10.41 -8.92 -13.72
C GLU A 148 11.10 -7.56 -13.94
N LEU A 149 10.70 -6.84 -14.98
CA LEU A 149 11.31 -5.60 -15.43
C LEU A 149 10.74 -4.34 -14.74
N SER A 150 11.45 -3.23 -14.93
CA SER A 150 11.17 -1.93 -14.31
C SER A 150 10.01 -1.14 -14.97
N ASP A 151 8.96 -1.82 -15.42
CA ASP A 151 7.72 -1.20 -15.90
C ASP A 151 6.69 -0.96 -14.78
N ASN A 152 5.51 -0.49 -15.18
CA ASN A 152 4.40 -0.14 -14.30
C ASN A 152 3.18 -1.06 -14.44
N PHE A 153 3.26 -2.11 -15.25
CA PHE A 153 2.14 -2.99 -15.58
C PHE A 153 1.93 -4.10 -14.54
N PHE A 154 0.67 -4.41 -14.30
CA PHE A 154 0.24 -5.58 -13.54
C PHE A 154 -1.13 -6.02 -14.05
N ALA A 155 -1.40 -7.31 -13.96
CA ALA A 155 -2.71 -7.87 -14.22
C ALA A 155 -3.34 -8.46 -12.94
N VAL A 156 -4.66 -8.35 -12.85
CA VAL A 156 -5.49 -8.99 -11.82
C VAL A 156 -6.33 -10.04 -12.50
N ILE A 157 -6.10 -11.30 -12.14
CA ILE A 157 -6.76 -12.46 -12.76
C ILE A 157 -8.01 -12.82 -11.97
N VAL A 158 -9.14 -12.88 -12.68
CA VAL A 158 -10.48 -13.07 -12.09
C VAL A 158 -11.20 -14.18 -12.85
N PRO A 159 -11.09 -15.45 -12.42
CA PRO A 159 -11.55 -16.60 -13.20
C PRO A 159 -13.03 -16.61 -13.52
N THR A 160 -13.83 -16.05 -12.61
CA THR A 160 -15.29 -15.97 -12.72
C THR A 160 -15.75 -14.96 -13.76
N GLU A 161 -14.85 -14.12 -14.29
CA GLU A 161 -15.16 -13.12 -15.30
C GLU A 161 -13.94 -12.82 -16.20
N TYR A 162 -13.73 -11.56 -16.58
CA TYR A 162 -12.58 -11.11 -17.38
C TYR A 162 -11.52 -10.42 -16.51
N ASP A 163 -10.27 -10.40 -16.94
CA ASP A 163 -9.16 -9.88 -16.17
C ASP A 163 -9.02 -8.36 -16.27
N LEU A 164 -8.19 -7.77 -15.42
CA LEU A 164 -7.75 -6.38 -15.56
C LEU A 164 -6.28 -6.32 -15.93
N LEU A 165 -5.93 -5.57 -16.98
CA LEU A 165 -4.57 -5.10 -17.20
C LEU A 165 -4.50 -3.61 -16.87
N LEU A 166 -3.65 -3.25 -15.91
CA LEU A 166 -3.50 -1.90 -15.39
C LEU A 166 -2.03 -1.47 -15.43
N ALA A 167 -1.77 -0.16 -15.48
CA ALA A 167 -0.47 0.41 -15.22
C ALA A 167 -0.54 1.52 -14.17
N SER A 168 0.38 1.48 -13.21
CA SER A 168 0.51 2.47 -12.13
C SER A 168 1.96 2.66 -11.71
N THR A 169 2.34 3.89 -11.39
CA THR A 169 3.66 4.17 -10.76
C THR A 169 3.73 3.65 -9.33
N ARG A 170 2.59 3.26 -8.75
CA ARG A 170 2.44 2.66 -7.42
C ARG A 170 2.22 1.16 -7.48
N LYS A 171 2.64 0.50 -8.57
CA LYS A 171 2.50 -0.95 -8.79
C LYS A 171 2.87 -1.77 -7.55
N THR A 172 4.00 -1.45 -6.92
CA THR A 172 4.50 -2.13 -5.72
C THR A 172 3.52 -2.02 -4.55
N GLU A 173 3.07 -0.81 -4.21
CA GLU A 173 2.11 -0.57 -3.12
C GLU A 173 0.77 -1.25 -3.38
N ILE A 174 0.26 -1.19 -4.61
CA ILE A 174 -0.99 -1.86 -5.00
C ILE A 174 -0.90 -3.38 -4.76
N VAL A 175 0.22 -4.00 -5.15
CA VAL A 175 0.43 -5.44 -4.94
C VAL A 175 0.48 -5.76 -3.45
N THR A 176 1.27 -5.01 -2.67
CA THR A 176 1.35 -5.19 -1.21
C THR A 176 -0.02 -5.10 -0.55
N VAL A 177 -0.78 -4.05 -0.84
CA VAL A 177 -2.13 -3.85 -0.29
C VAL A 177 -3.06 -5.00 -0.65
N LEU A 178 -3.02 -5.52 -1.89
CA LEU A 178 -3.88 -6.64 -2.29
C LEU A 178 -3.50 -7.95 -1.60
N ILE A 179 -2.21 -8.23 -1.41
CA ILE A 179 -1.75 -9.42 -0.67
C ILE A 179 -2.25 -9.36 0.77
N GLU A 180 -2.00 -8.23 1.46
CA GLU A 180 -2.38 -8.04 2.86
C GLU A 180 -3.90 -8.08 3.07
N ALA A 181 -4.65 -7.39 2.21
CA ALA A 181 -6.11 -7.35 2.29
C ALA A 181 -6.73 -8.73 2.04
N THR A 182 -6.24 -9.48 1.04
CA THR A 182 -6.74 -10.82 0.74
C THR A 182 -6.43 -11.81 1.86
N LYS A 183 -5.20 -11.77 2.40
CA LYS A 183 -4.79 -12.59 3.55
C LYS A 183 -5.67 -12.34 4.77
N THR A 184 -5.99 -11.08 5.04
CA THR A 184 -6.85 -10.68 6.16
C THR A 184 -8.30 -11.11 5.96
N ALA A 185 -8.83 -11.03 4.73
CA ALA A 185 -10.24 -11.27 4.43
C ALA A 185 -10.62 -12.76 4.37
N SER A 186 -9.72 -13.64 3.93
CA SER A 186 -10.08 -15.05 3.63
C SER A 186 -9.08 -16.11 4.09
N ASN A 187 -8.01 -15.74 4.81
CA ASN A 187 -6.86 -16.62 5.10
C ASN A 187 -6.25 -17.29 3.85
N TYR A 188 -6.56 -16.77 2.66
CA TYR A 188 -5.99 -17.18 1.39
C TYR A 188 -4.81 -16.27 1.06
N GLU A 189 -3.71 -16.86 0.58
CA GLU A 189 -2.56 -16.11 0.11
C GLU A 189 -2.71 -15.84 -1.38
N LEU A 190 -2.77 -14.56 -1.74
CA LEU A 190 -2.88 -14.14 -3.14
C LEU A 190 -1.58 -14.42 -3.88
N ASP A 191 -1.63 -15.27 -4.90
CA ASP A 191 -0.46 -15.61 -5.71
C ASP A 191 0.01 -14.41 -6.56
N VAL A 192 1.32 -14.19 -6.58
CA VAL A 192 1.95 -13.17 -7.41
C VAL A 192 2.99 -13.82 -8.31
N ILE A 193 2.71 -13.85 -9.62
CA ILE A 193 3.55 -14.52 -10.60
C ILE A 193 4.30 -13.49 -11.43
N PHE A 194 5.61 -13.70 -11.58
CA PHE A 194 6.47 -12.91 -12.43
C PHE A 194 6.73 -13.62 -13.76
N SER A 195 6.49 -12.93 -14.86
CA SER A 195 6.83 -13.37 -16.20
C SER A 195 6.91 -12.17 -17.15
N ASN A 196 7.93 -12.15 -18.00
CA ASN A 196 8.06 -11.13 -19.04
C ASN A 196 7.13 -11.38 -20.25
N SER A 197 6.36 -12.47 -20.24
CA SER A 197 5.20 -12.64 -21.10
C SER A 197 4.06 -13.32 -20.36
N PHE A 198 2.85 -12.76 -20.43
CA PHE A 198 1.68 -13.44 -19.87
C PHE A 198 0.38 -13.11 -20.60
N GLU A 199 -0.55 -14.04 -20.50
CA GLU A 199 -1.90 -13.91 -21.03
C GLU A 199 -2.86 -13.35 -20.00
N TYR A 200 -3.87 -12.64 -20.50
CA TYR A 200 -5.01 -12.21 -19.72
C TYR A 200 -6.27 -12.17 -20.58
N ARG A 201 -7.41 -12.46 -19.96
CA ARG A 201 -8.73 -12.41 -20.58
C ARG A 201 -9.22 -10.96 -20.61
N ALA A 202 -9.01 -10.24 -21.70
CA ALA A 202 -9.44 -8.85 -21.86
C ALA A 202 -10.97 -8.68 -21.92
N SER A 203 -11.70 -9.72 -22.31
CA SER A 203 -13.16 -9.88 -22.21
C SER A 203 -13.52 -11.37 -22.30
N ALA A 204 -14.78 -11.75 -22.09
CA ALA A 204 -15.23 -13.15 -22.13
C ALA A 204 -14.72 -13.96 -23.34
N GLU A 205 -14.67 -13.33 -24.52
CA GLU A 205 -14.27 -13.98 -25.79
C GLU A 205 -12.89 -13.56 -26.31
N LEU A 206 -12.12 -12.78 -25.54
CA LEU A 206 -10.86 -12.21 -26.02
C LEU A 206 -9.75 -12.41 -25.00
N VAL A 207 -8.79 -13.25 -25.38
CA VAL A 207 -7.50 -13.37 -24.70
C VAL A 207 -6.48 -12.50 -25.41
N LYS A 208 -5.64 -11.83 -24.63
CA LYS A 208 -4.51 -11.06 -25.10
C LYS A 208 -3.26 -11.50 -24.38
N GLU A 209 -2.13 -11.35 -25.04
CA GLU A 209 -0.81 -11.53 -24.44
C GLU A 209 -0.16 -10.15 -24.29
N VAL A 210 0.51 -9.94 -23.17
CA VAL A 210 1.41 -8.81 -22.95
C VAL A 210 2.83 -9.33 -22.80
N GLN A 211 3.75 -8.72 -23.55
CA GLN A 211 5.17 -9.04 -23.61
C GLN A 211 5.98 -7.82 -23.19
N PHE A 212 7.02 -8.06 -22.40
CA PHE A 212 7.95 -7.06 -21.88
C PHE A 212 9.36 -7.40 -22.32
N GLU A 213 10.05 -6.41 -22.87
CA GLU A 213 11.42 -6.53 -23.39
C GLU A 213 12.25 -5.38 -22.83
N GLU A 214 13.40 -5.69 -22.23
CA GLU A 214 14.36 -4.67 -21.84
C GLU A 214 15.00 -4.06 -23.10
N VAL A 215 15.01 -2.73 -23.17
CA VAL A 215 15.58 -1.98 -24.29
C VAL A 215 16.44 -0.85 -23.74
N GLU A 216 17.30 -0.27 -24.57
CA GLU A 216 18.10 0.88 -24.16
C GLU A 216 17.19 2.00 -23.61
N GLY A 217 17.40 2.36 -22.35
CA GLY A 217 16.63 3.41 -21.67
C GLY A 217 15.29 3.01 -21.06
N GLY A 218 14.89 1.72 -21.08
CA GLY A 218 13.69 1.29 -20.35
C GLY A 218 13.11 -0.07 -20.74
N VAL A 219 11.79 -0.18 -20.64
CA VAL A 219 11.05 -1.41 -20.96
C VAL A 219 10.09 -1.14 -22.09
N LYS A 220 10.21 -1.93 -23.16
CA LYS A 220 9.26 -1.95 -24.27
C LYS A 220 8.15 -2.94 -23.95
N THR A 221 6.90 -2.50 -24.12
CA THR A 221 5.71 -3.33 -23.86
C THR A 221 4.92 -3.51 -25.14
N ARG A 222 4.60 -4.76 -25.48
CA ARG A 222 3.73 -5.12 -26.60
C ARG A 222 2.49 -5.83 -26.06
N ILE A 223 1.31 -5.42 -26.52
CA ILE A 223 0.05 -6.11 -26.22
C ILE A 223 -0.54 -6.59 -27.55
N ALA A 224 -0.74 -7.89 -27.68
CA ALA A 224 -1.25 -8.52 -28.89
C ALA A 224 -2.49 -9.38 -28.59
N ARG A 225 -3.34 -9.57 -29.60
CA ARG A 225 -4.40 -10.57 -29.54
C ARG A 225 -3.76 -11.94 -29.74
N LYS A 226 -4.18 -12.92 -28.93
CA LYS A 226 -3.83 -14.32 -29.13
C LYS A 226 -4.88 -15.03 -29.99
#